data_AF-A0A8J4EI90-F1
#
_entry.id   AF-A0A8J4EI90-F1
#
_cell.length_a   1.000
_cell.length_b   1.000
_cell.length_c   1.000
_cell.angle_alpha   90.00
_cell.angle_beta   90.00
_cell.angle_gamma   90.00
#
_symmetry.space_group_name_H-M   'P 1'
#
loop_
_entity.id
_entity.type
_entity.pdbx_description
1 polymer ?
#
loop_
_entity_poly.entity_id
_entity_poly.type
_entity_poly.pdbx_seq_one_letter_code
_entity_poly.pdbx_strand_id
1 'polypeptide(L)' 'MLRVVRGEPTAEELAALVTALATRRPPAPPVPPAAPSTWRDPAARLGVPRRGPLAWATSARPR' A
#
# COMPACT_ATOMS: atom_id res chain seq x y z
N MET A 1 -3.17 15.16 -14.30
CA MET A 1 -2.21 15.38 -15.41
C MET A 1 -1.01 16.14 -14.88
N LEU A 2 0.21 15.74 -15.25
CA LEU A 2 1.45 16.44 -14.87
C LEU A 2 2.06 17.06 -16.13
N ARG A 3 2.30 18.38 -16.13
CA ARG A 3 3.00 19.09 -17.23
C ARG A 3 4.42 19.40 -16.79
N VAL A 4 5.39 18.90 -17.53
CA VAL A 4 6.81 19.19 -17.28
C VAL A 4 7.18 20.48 -18.01
N VAL A 5 7.62 21.49 -17.26
CA VAL A 5 8.14 22.76 -17.79
C VAL A 5 9.67 22.67 -17.77
N ARG A 6 10.33 23.08 -18.86
CA ARG A 6 11.81 23.12 -18.95
C ARG A 6 12.31 24.56 -18.80
N GLY A 7 13.39 24.74 -18.06
CA GLY A 7 14.03 26.02 -17.74
C GLY A 7 15.00 25.84 -16.56
N GLU A 8 15.72 26.90 -16.19
CA GLU A 8 16.55 26.94 -14.98
C GLU A 8 15.77 27.71 -13.89
N PRO A 9 15.06 27.02 -12.98
CA PRO A 9 14.29 27.69 -11.94
C PRO A 9 15.20 28.37 -10.93
N THR A 10 14.78 29.50 -10.37
CA THR A 10 15.55 30.11 -9.28
C THR A 10 15.45 29.27 -8.00
N ALA A 11 16.35 29.53 -7.05
CA ALA A 11 16.34 28.85 -5.75
C ALA A 11 15.01 29.07 -5.00
N GLU A 12 14.43 30.27 -5.10
CA GLU A 12 13.15 30.63 -4.50
C GLU A 12 11.99 29.86 -5.13
N GLU A 13 11.99 29.70 -6.46
CA GLU A 13 10.96 28.96 -7.18
C GLU A 13 10.99 27.46 -6.83
N LEU A 14 12.19 26.88 -6.74
CA LEU A 14 12.36 25.51 -6.26
C LEU A 14 11.85 25.34 -4.83
N ALA A 15 12.19 26.27 -3.93
CA ALA A 15 11.73 26.25 -2.54
C ALA A 15 10.20 26.35 -2.43
N ALA A 16 9.57 27.24 -3.21
CA ALA A 16 8.13 27.39 -3.27
C ALA A 16 7.44 26.12 -3.77
N LEU A 17 7.98 25.49 -4.82
CA LEU A 17 7.44 24.24 -5.38
C LEU A 17 7.53 23.09 -4.37
N VAL A 18 8.69 22.90 -3.74
CA VAL A 18 8.88 21.84 -2.74
C VAL A 18 7.91 22.04 -1.57
N THR A 19 7.73 23.28 -1.12
CA THR A 19 6.77 23.62 -0.05
C THR A 19 5.33 23.32 -0.46
N ALA A 20 4.94 23.69 -1.68
CA ALA A 20 3.60 23.40 -2.21
C ALA A 20 3.34 21.88 -2.34
N LEU A 21 4.35 21.09 -2.70
CA LEU A 21 4.23 19.63 -2.78
C LEU A 21 4.17 18.99 -1.39
N ALA A 22 4.99 19.46 -0.45
CA ALA A 22 4.99 18.97 0.93
C ALA A 22 3.63 19.21 1.62
N THR A 23 3.05 20.39 1.43
CA THR A 23 1.73 20.76 2.00
C THR A 23 0.56 20.00 1.37
N ARG A 24 0.69 19.57 0.10
CA ARG A 24 -0.32 18.75 -0.58
C ARG A 24 -0.18 17.25 -0.33
N ARG A 25 0.88 16.80 0.34
CA ARG A 25 1.11 15.37 0.56
C ARG A 25 0.00 14.81 1.46
N PRO A 26 -0.81 13.85 0.98
CA PRO A 26 -1.81 13.22 1.82
C PRO A 26 -1.11 12.45 2.96
N PRO A 27 -1.77 12.30 4.12
CA PRO A 27 -1.24 11.45 5.19
C PRO A 27 -0.97 10.05 4.65
N ALA A 28 0.12 9.44 5.13
CA ALA A 28 0.42 8.06 4.78
C ALA A 28 -0.76 7.16 5.19
N PRO A 29 -1.16 6.18 4.36
CA PRO A 29 -2.19 5.25 4.76
C PRO A 29 -1.73 4.51 6.03
N PRO A 30 -2.66 4.15 6.93
CA PRO A 30 -2.32 3.37 8.10
C PRO A 30 -1.65 2.06 7.66
N VAL A 31 -0.60 1.67 8.38
CA VAL A 31 0.04 0.36 8.16
C VAL A 31 -1.02 -0.70 8.48
N PRO A 32 -1.35 -1.61 7.54
CA PRO A 32 -2.29 -2.68 7.83
C PRO A 32 -1.75 -3.57 8.94
N PRO A 33 -2.62 -4.17 9.77
CA PRO A 33 -2.17 -5.13 10.77
C PRO A 33 -1.41 -6.27 10.09
N ALA A 34 -0.38 -6.77 10.76
CA ALA A 34 0.39 -7.91 10.28
C ALA A 34 -0.56 -9.10 10.01
N ALA A 35 -0.39 -9.74 8.86
CA ALA A 35 -1.18 -10.93 8.55
C ALA A 35 -0.89 -12.03 9.60
N PRO A 36 -1.92 -12.77 10.06
CA PRO A 36 -1.71 -13.86 10.99
C PRO A 36 -0.82 -14.94 10.37
N SER A 37 0.11 -15.47 11.17
CA SER A 37 1.02 -16.52 10.75
C SER A 37 0.26 -17.82 10.45
N THR A 38 0.33 -18.29 9.21
CA THR A 38 -0.25 -19.58 8.78
C THR A 38 0.45 -20.77 9.44
N TRP A 39 1.70 -20.61 9.89
CA TRP A 39 2.44 -21.65 10.61
C TRP A 39 1.85 -21.97 11.98
N ARG A 40 1.25 -20.97 12.65
CA ARG A 40 0.61 -21.12 13.96
C ARG A 40 -0.88 -21.43 13.85
N ASP A 41 -1.47 -21.43 12.65
CA ASP A 41 -2.88 -21.69 12.42
C ASP A 41 -3.15 -23.22 12.36
N PRO A 42 -3.82 -23.82 13.36
CA PRO A 42 -4.11 -25.26 13.36
C PRO A 42 -5.00 -25.66 12.18
N ALA A 43 -5.91 -24.78 11.73
CA ALA A 43 -6.78 -25.07 10.60
C ALA A 43 -5.99 -25.12 9.29
N ALA A 44 -4.97 -24.26 9.14
CA ALA A 44 -4.05 -24.31 8.00
C ALA A 44 -3.21 -25.59 8.01
N ARG A 45 -2.72 -26.03 9.18
CA ARG A 45 -1.93 -27.26 9.33
C ARG A 45 -2.74 -28.54 9.08
N LEU A 46 -4.01 -28.53 9.50
CA LEU A 46 -4.95 -29.64 9.31
C LEU A 46 -5.64 -29.63 7.94
N GLY A 47 -5.30 -28.67 7.06
CA GLY A 47 -5.89 -28.57 5.72
C GLY A 47 -7.39 -28.29 5.74
N VAL A 48 -7.90 -27.69 6.81
CA VAL A 48 -9.33 -27.42 6.97
C VAL A 48 -9.76 -26.39 5.91
N PRO A 49 -10.77 -26.70 5.08
CA PRO A 49 -11.23 -25.76 4.07
C PRO A 49 -11.81 -24.50 4.74
N ARG A 50 -11.32 -23.33 4.32
CA ARG A 50 -11.87 -22.04 4.78
C ARG A 50 -13.32 -21.92 4.31
N ARG A 51 -14.22 -21.58 5.23
CA ARG A 51 -15.63 -21.29 4.95
C ARG A 51 -15.83 -19.78 4.98
N GLY A 52 -16.68 -19.26 4.07
CA GLY A 52 -17.08 -17.85 4.07
C GLY A 52 -16.90 -17.15 2.71
N PRO A 53 -17.26 -15.85 2.63
CA PRO A 53 -17.42 -15.12 1.36
C PRO A 53 -16.17 -15.07 0.46
N LEU A 54 -14.98 -15.30 1.03
CA LEU A 54 -13.70 -15.25 0.32
C LEU A 54 -13.05 -16.64 0.13
N ALA A 55 -13.75 -17.72 0.47
CA ALA A 55 -13.22 -19.08 0.40
C ALA A 55 -12.71 -19.45 -1.01
N TRP A 56 -13.51 -19.16 -2.03
CA TRP A 56 -13.19 -19.42 -3.44
C TRP A 56 -11.99 -18.59 -3.92
N ALA A 57 -11.93 -17.30 -3.57
CA ALA A 57 -10.84 -16.40 -3.98
C ALA A 57 -9.48 -16.81 -3.42
N THR A 58 -9.46 -17.47 -2.25
CA THR A 58 -8.22 -17.96 -1.63
C THR A 58 -7.83 -19.38 -2.06
N SER A 59 -8.71 -20.12 -2.74
CA SER A 59 -8.47 -21.52 -3.13
C SER A 59 -7.40 -21.69 -4.22
N ALA A 60 -7.21 -20.69 -5.07
CA ALA A 60 -6.28 -20.73 -6.20
C ALA A 60 -4.89 -20.13 -5.88
N ARG A 61 -4.65 -19.67 -4.64
CA ARG A 61 -3.35 -19.07 -4.27
C ARG A 61 -2.38 -20.14 -3.75
N PRO A 62 -1.08 -20.05 -4.09
CA PRO A 62 -0.05 -20.86 -3.45
C PRO A 62 -0.08 -20.65 -1.93
N ARG A 63 0.11 -21.72 -1.16
CA ARG A 63 0.18 -21.68 0.30
C ARG A 63 1.54 -21.25 0.80
#